data_AF-A0A699RUD8-F1
#
_entry.id   AF-A0A699RUD8-F1
#
_cell.length_a   1.000
_cell.length_b   1.000
_cell.length_c   1.000
_cell.angle_alpha   90.00
_cell.angle_beta   90.00
_cell.angle_gamma   90.00
#
_symmetry.space_group_name_H-M   'P 1'
#
loop_
_entity.id
_entity.type
_entity.pdbx_description
1 polymer ?
#
loop_
_entity_poly.entity_id
_entity_poly.type
_entity_poly.pdbx_seq_one_letter_code
_entity_poly.pdbx_strand_id
1 'polypeptide(L)'
;MKRKPQTKAQARKNMMMYLKNVIGFKLDYFKGMSYDDIRPIFEAKFNSNVAFLLKTKEKIEEDENRALQTINKTPAKRAAKRRKLDEEVEDLKRHLQIV
;
A
#
# COMPACT_ATOMS: atom_id res chain seq x y z
N MET A 1 32.40 5.75 12.82
CA MET A 1 32.56 7.12 12.29
C MET A 1 31.32 7.93 12.62
N LYS A 2 31.42 9.03 13.39
CA LYS A 2 30.26 9.91 13.65
C LYS A 2 30.10 10.90 12.48
N ARG A 3 28.96 10.89 11.80
CA ARG A 3 28.65 11.90 10.77
C ARG A 3 28.54 13.27 11.44
N LYS A 4 29.12 14.30 10.84
CA LYS A 4 28.98 15.68 11.35
C LYS A 4 27.49 16.06 11.38
N PRO A 5 27.01 16.78 12.42
CA PRO A 5 25.66 17.32 12.44
C PRO A 5 25.39 18.14 11.17
N GLN A 6 24.22 17.98 10.55
CA GLN A 6 23.85 18.81 9.41
C GLN A 6 23.63 20.25 9.86
N THR A 7 24.22 21.20 9.12
CA THR A 7 24.00 22.62 9.35
C THR A 7 22.64 23.05 8.78
N LYS A 8 22.05 24.13 9.34
CA LYS A 8 20.80 24.70 8.80
C LYS A 8 20.90 25.04 7.30
N ALA A 9 22.05 25.51 6.84
CA ALA A 9 22.28 25.77 5.42
C ALA A 9 22.23 24.50 4.56
N GLN A 10 22.77 23.38 5.06
CA GLN A 10 22.69 22.10 4.36
C GLN A 10 21.25 21.56 4.35
N ALA A 11 20.55 21.65 5.48
CA ALA A 11 19.14 21.27 5.57
C ALA A 11 18.28 22.09 4.60
N ARG A 12 18.51 23.41 4.52
CA ARG A 12 17.85 24.30 3.56
C ARG A 12 18.06 23.85 2.11
N LYS A 13 19.30 23.53 1.73
CA LYS A 13 19.63 23.01 0.39
C LYS A 13 18.90 21.71 0.08
N ASN A 14 18.88 20.78 1.03
CA ASN A 14 18.19 19.50 0.88
C ASN A 14 16.67 19.69 0.68
N MET A 15 16.05 20.59 1.44
CA MET A 15 14.61 20.92 1.30
C MET A 15 14.29 21.52 -0.07
N MET A 16 15.08 22.49 -0.55
CA MET A 16 14.88 23.09 -1.87
C MET A 16 15.02 22.05 -2.99
N MET A 17 16.00 21.16 -2.89
CA MET A 17 16.20 20.09 -3.87
C MET A 17 15.03 19.09 -3.88
N TYR A 18 14.52 18.71 -2.72
CA TYR A 18 13.33 17.87 -2.63
C TYR A 18 12.13 18.54 -3.31
N LEU A 19 11.87 19.80 -2.98
CA LEU A 19 10.74 20.55 -3.54
C LEU A 19 10.89 20.73 -5.06
N LYS A 20 12.10 20.96 -5.58
CA LYS A 20 12.37 20.93 -7.01
C LYS A 20 11.98 19.59 -7.64
N ASN A 21 12.39 18.48 -7.02
CA ASN A 21 12.19 17.16 -7.59
C ASN A 21 10.73 16.67 -7.49
N VAL A 22 10.02 17.02 -6.42
CA VAL A 22 8.67 16.50 -6.15
C VAL A 22 7.57 17.36 -6.77
N ILE A 23 7.73 18.69 -6.80
CA ILE A 23 6.70 19.63 -7.29
C ILE A 23 7.19 20.53 -8.42
N GLY A 24 8.44 20.37 -8.88
CA GLY A 24 8.95 21.10 -10.03
C GLY A 24 9.30 22.56 -9.73
N PHE A 25 9.44 22.96 -8.46
CA PHE A 25 9.82 24.34 -8.14
C PHE A 25 11.20 24.69 -8.73
N LYS A 26 11.28 25.87 -9.35
CA LYS A 26 12.56 26.45 -9.77
C LYS A 26 13.35 26.87 -8.53
N LEU A 27 14.66 26.66 -8.52
CA LEU A 27 15.52 27.09 -7.40
C LEU A 27 15.47 28.61 -7.17
N ASP A 28 15.21 29.38 -8.23
CA ASP A 28 15.06 30.83 -8.16
C ASP A 28 13.89 31.29 -7.29
N TYR A 29 12.85 30.46 -7.13
CA TYR A 29 11.75 30.75 -6.20
C TYR A 29 12.26 30.94 -4.78
N PHE A 30 13.24 30.13 -4.36
CA PHE A 30 13.79 30.14 -3.01
C PHE A 30 14.92 31.16 -2.81
N LYS A 31 15.25 31.99 -3.81
CA LYS A 31 16.27 33.04 -3.65
C LYS A 31 15.81 34.04 -2.58
N GLY A 32 16.70 34.31 -1.62
CA GLY A 32 16.40 35.20 -0.49
C GLY A 32 15.62 34.56 0.66
N MET A 33 15.02 33.38 0.48
CA MET A 33 14.30 32.71 1.56
C MET A 33 15.24 32.10 2.62
N SER A 34 14.85 32.23 3.88
CA SER A 34 15.54 31.64 5.02
C SER A 34 15.18 30.16 5.18
N TYR A 35 15.82 29.49 6.14
CA TYR A 35 15.42 28.12 6.51
C TYR A 35 13.99 28.08 7.06
N ASP A 36 13.61 29.08 7.87
CA ASP A 36 12.32 29.13 8.54
C ASP A 36 11.17 29.44 7.57
N ASP A 37 11.45 30.10 6.44
CA ASP A 37 10.45 30.32 5.37
C ASP A 37 10.21 29.05 4.54
N ILE A 38 11.26 28.27 4.27
CA ILE A 38 11.21 27.08 3.40
C ILE A 38 10.66 25.87 4.17
N ARG A 39 10.96 25.77 5.46
CA ARG A 39 10.60 24.62 6.29
C ARG A 39 9.09 24.31 6.28
N PRO A 40 8.17 25.28 6.47
CA PRO A 40 6.73 25.00 6.43
C PRO A 40 6.26 24.46 5.08
N ILE A 41 6.79 24.97 3.97
CA ILE A 41 6.46 24.52 2.61
C ILE A 41 6.90 23.06 2.43
N PHE A 42 8.11 22.74 2.87
CA PHE A 42 8.64 21.38 2.85
C PHE A 42 7.79 20.44 3.72
N GLU A 43 7.50 20.79 4.97
CA GLU A 43 6.73 19.96 5.90
C GLU A 43 5.33 19.68 5.37
N ALA A 44 4.64 20.70 4.85
CA ALA A 44 3.31 20.52 4.26
C ALA A 44 3.34 19.51 3.11
N LYS A 45 4.32 19.62 2.20
CA LYS A 45 4.42 18.69 1.06
C LYS A 45 4.86 17.29 1.49
N PHE A 46 5.82 17.21 2.41
CA PHE A 46 6.31 15.94 2.94
C PHE A 46 5.19 15.17 3.65
N ASN A 47 4.45 15.83 4.54
CA ASN A 47 3.34 15.22 5.28
C ASN A 47 2.22 14.77 4.35
N SER A 48 1.88 15.56 3.32
CA SER A 48 0.91 15.15 2.29
C SER A 48 1.37 13.88 1.55
N ASN A 49 2.66 13.78 1.20
CA ASN A 49 3.20 12.61 0.54
C ASN A 49 3.21 11.38 1.46
N VAL A 50 3.57 11.55 2.73
CA VAL A 50 3.52 10.45 3.72
C VAL A 50 2.09 9.95 3.92
N ALA A 51 1.12 10.86 4.04
CA ALA A 51 -0.29 10.50 4.17
C ALA A 51 -0.80 9.72 2.94
N PHE A 52 -0.41 10.14 1.74
CA PHE A 52 -0.74 9.43 0.51
C PHE A 52 -0.14 8.01 0.46
N LEU A 53 1.13 7.87 0.84
CA LEU A 53 1.81 6.57 0.88
C LEU A 53 1.17 5.63 1.90
N LEU A 54 0.82 6.13 3.09
CA LEU A 54 0.15 5.33 4.13
C LEU A 54 -1.20 4.81 3.63
N LYS A 55 -2.02 5.69 3.06
CA LYS A 55 -3.32 5.33 2.48
C LYS A 55 -3.19 4.29 1.36
N THR A 56 -2.16 4.41 0.53
CA THR A 56 -1.90 3.46 -0.55
C THR A 56 -1.51 2.09 -0.01
N LYS A 57 -0.66 2.05 1.03
CA LYS A 57 -0.25 0.81 1.69
C LYS A 57 -1.45 0.08 2.32
N GLU A 58 -2.29 0.81 3.06
CA GLU A 58 -3.51 0.24 3.66
C GLU A 58 -4.45 -0.34 2.60
N LYS A 59 -4.62 0.36 1.48
CA LYS A 59 -5.47 -0.13 0.38
C LYS A 59 -4.92 -1.40 -0.26
N ILE A 60 -3.60 -1.48 -0.49
CA ILE A 60 -2.95 -2.68 -1.03
C ILE A 60 -3.16 -3.86 -0.08
N GLU A 61 -2.97 -3.65 1.23
CA GLU A 61 -3.19 -4.68 2.25
C GLU A 61 -4.66 -5.13 2.31
N GLU A 62 -5.62 -4.22 2.19
CA GLU A 62 -7.04 -4.57 2.12
C GLU A 62 -7.36 -5.40 0.86
N ASP A 63 -6.85 -5.00 -0.29
CA ASP A 63 -7.05 -5.71 -1.56
C ASP A 63 -6.41 -7.10 -1.53
N GLU A 64 -5.22 -7.26 -0.93
CA GLU A 64 -4.58 -8.56 -0.71
C GLU A 64 -5.42 -9.46 0.21
N ASN A 65 -5.93 -8.93 1.33
CA ASN A 65 -6.79 -9.68 2.24
C ASN A 65 -8.10 -10.11 1.57
N ARG A 66 -8.71 -9.26 0.74
CA ARG A 66 -9.90 -9.58 -0.05
C ARG A 66 -9.61 -10.69 -1.06
N ALA A 67 -8.46 -10.62 -1.75
CA ALA A 67 -8.02 -11.66 -2.67
C ALA A 67 -7.83 -13.01 -1.95
N LEU A 68 -7.15 -13.01 -0.79
CA LEU A 68 -6.95 -14.21 0.03
C LEU A 68 -8.27 -14.82 0.52
N GLN A 69 -9.22 -14.01 0.99
CA GLN A 69 -10.55 -14.51 1.38
C GLN A 69 -11.30 -15.14 0.19
N THR A 70 -11.21 -14.52 -0.99
CA THR A 70 -11.84 -15.02 -2.21
C THR A 70 -11.22 -16.35 -2.64
N ILE A 71 -9.89 -16.45 -2.57
CA ILE A 71 -9.16 -17.70 -2.80
C ILE A 71 -9.66 -18.74 -1.80
N ASN A 72 -9.63 -18.52 -0.49
CA ASN A 72 -10.02 -19.52 0.51
C ASN A 72 -11.49 -19.99 0.41
N LYS A 73 -12.42 -19.10 0.04
CA LYS A 73 -13.83 -19.46 -0.19
C LYS A 73 -14.02 -20.40 -1.40
N THR A 74 -13.13 -20.34 -2.39
CA THR A 74 -13.28 -21.09 -3.64
C THR A 74 -13.03 -22.60 -3.47
N PRO A 75 -11.94 -23.08 -2.84
CA PRO A 75 -11.75 -24.47 -2.45
C PRO A 75 -12.83 -24.97 -1.51
N ALA A 76 -13.25 -24.18 -0.51
CA ALA A 76 -14.32 -24.58 0.41
C ALA A 76 -15.65 -24.84 -0.33
N LYS A 77 -16.03 -23.94 -1.25
CA LYS A 77 -17.22 -24.11 -2.10
C LYS A 77 -17.09 -25.30 -3.06
N ARG A 78 -15.90 -25.52 -3.64
CA ARG A 78 -15.62 -26.68 -4.51
C ARG A 78 -15.65 -28.00 -3.73
N ALA A 79 -15.10 -28.04 -2.52
CA ALA A 79 -15.09 -29.22 -1.65
C ALA A 79 -16.51 -29.57 -1.18
N ALA A 80 -17.31 -28.58 -0.78
CA ALA A 80 -18.71 -28.79 -0.44
C ALA A 80 -19.53 -29.33 -1.64
N LYS A 81 -19.28 -28.82 -2.85
CA LYS A 81 -19.94 -29.32 -4.06
C LYS A 81 -19.54 -30.77 -4.40
N ARG A 82 -18.26 -31.14 -4.21
CA ARG A 82 -17.78 -32.52 -4.40
C ARG A 82 -18.42 -33.50 -3.41
N ARG A 83 -18.48 -33.14 -2.13
CA ARG A 83 -19.12 -33.99 -1.11
C ARG A 83 -20.58 -34.30 -1.43
N LYS A 84 -21.36 -33.30 -1.87
CA LYS A 84 -22.75 -33.51 -2.29
C LYS A 84 -22.87 -34.47 -3.48
N LEU A 85 -21.99 -34.33 -4.47
CA LEU A 85 -21.97 -35.24 -5.62
C LEU A 85 -21.58 -36.67 -5.23
N ASP A 86 -20.60 -36.85 -4.34
CA ASP A 86 -20.21 -38.18 -3.85
C ASP A 86 -21.36 -38.86 -3.07
N GLU A 87 -22.13 -38.09 -2.31
CA GLU A 87 -23.30 -38.59 -1.55
C GLU A 87 -24.45 -39.03 -2.47
N GLU A 88 -24.74 -38.23 -3.52
CA GLU A 88 -25.71 -38.60 -4.57
C GLU A 88 -25.27 -39.86 -5.34
N VAL A 89 -23.96 -40.00 -5.61
CA VAL A 89 -23.42 -41.18 -6.29
C VAL A 89 -23.56 -42.44 -5.43
N GLU A 90 -23.26 -42.37 -4.14
CA GLU A 90 -23.43 -43.51 -3.23
C GLU A 90 -24.91 -43.88 -3.04
N ASP A 91 -25.81 -42.89 -2.97
CA ASP A 91 -27.24 -43.15 -2.88
C ASP A 91 -27.79 -43.83 -4.15
N LEU A 92 -27.37 -43.37 -5.33
CA LEU A 92 -27.73 -44.00 -6.60
C LEU A 92 -27.22 -45.44 -6.70
N LYS A 93 -26.00 -45.68 -6.21
CA LYS A 93 -25.39 -47.02 -6.17
C LYS A 93 -26.16 -47.96 -5.24
N ARG A 94 -26.63 -47.48 -4.08
CA ARG A 94 -27.54 -48.24 -3.20
C ARG A 94 -28.85 -48.59 -3.87
N HIS A 95 -29.46 -47.66 -4.62
CA HIS A 95 -30.71 -47.92 -5.34
C HIS A 95 -30.54 -48.96 -6.45
N LEU A 96 -29.39 -48.99 -7.12
CA LEU A 96 -29.06 -49.98 -8.18
C LEU A 96 -28.68 -51.36 -7.64
N GLN A 97 -28.26 -51.47 -6.38
CA GLN A 97 -27.84 -52.74 -5.76
C GLN A 97 -29.01 -53.55 -5.17
N ILE A 98 -30.23 -53.02 -5.23
CA ILE A 98 -31.48 -53.73 -4.89
C ILE A 98 -32.02 -54.39 -6.18
N VAL A 99 -31.32 -55.41 -6.68
CA VAL A 99 -31.81 -56.43 -7.63
C VAL A 99 -31.15 -57.76 -7.28
#